data_AF-A0A950LLL6-F1
#
_entry.id   AF-A0A950LLL6-F1
#
_cell.length_a   1.000
_cell.length_b   1.000
_cell.length_c   1.000
_cell.angle_alpha   90.00
_cell.angle_beta   90.00
_cell.angle_gamma   90.00
#
_symmetry.space_group_name_H-M   'P 1'
#
loop_
_entity.id
_entity.type
_entity.pdbx_description
1 polymer ?
#
loop_
_entity_poly.entity_id
_entity_poly.type
_entity_poly.pdbx_seq_one_letter_code
_entity_poly.pdbx_strand_id
1 'polypeptide(L)'
;LWVPNALLPEGIAVLRAWGFQYKSNIVWHKVRKDGGSDGRGVGFYFRNVTEIVLFGVRGKNARTLPPGRRQVNLFSTRKREHSRKPDEQYEIIEACSPGPYLEMFARGTRPHWLMWGNQADESYAPTWDTYSHNSATDRRPIAAE
;
A
#
# COMPACT_ATOMS: atom_id res chain seq x y z
N LEU A 1 -2.18 4.42 -6.47
CA LEU A 1 -0.99 3.86 -7.17
C LEU A 1 0.24 4.05 -6.28
N TRP A 2 0.84 2.98 -5.79
CA TRP A 2 2.09 3.04 -5.02
C TRP A 2 3.26 3.42 -5.91
N VAL A 3 4.09 4.36 -5.45
CA VAL A 3 5.23 4.88 -6.21
C VAL A 3 6.43 5.12 -5.28
N PRO A 4 7.62 4.59 -5.60
CA PRO A 4 8.86 4.98 -4.91
C PRO A 4 9.14 6.46 -5.11
N ASN A 5 9.70 7.16 -4.11
CA ASN A 5 9.97 8.60 -4.19
C ASN A 5 10.77 9.01 -5.44
N ALA A 6 11.75 8.18 -5.85
CA ALA A 6 12.58 8.43 -7.01
C ALA A 6 11.86 8.33 -8.37
N LEU A 7 10.69 7.67 -8.41
CA LEU A 7 9.90 7.43 -9.62
C LEU A 7 8.59 8.23 -9.64
N LEU A 8 8.51 9.30 -8.84
CA LEU A 8 7.30 10.12 -8.75
C LEU A 8 6.84 10.67 -10.12
N PRO A 9 7.73 11.24 -10.97
CA PRO A 9 7.32 11.70 -12.30
C PRO A 9 6.72 10.59 -13.17
N GLU A 10 7.35 9.41 -13.17
CA GLU A 10 6.93 8.23 -13.93
C GLU A 10 5.59 7.69 -13.42
N GLY A 11 5.42 7.61 -12.09
CA GLY A 11 4.16 7.19 -11.49
C GLY A 11 2.98 8.10 -11.85
N ILE A 12 3.22 9.42 -11.90
CA ILE A 12 2.20 10.37 -12.38
C ILE A 12 1.95 10.17 -13.89
N ALA A 13 2.99 9.90 -14.68
CA ALA A 13 2.84 9.62 -16.11
C ALA A 13 1.99 8.36 -16.36
N VAL A 14 2.22 7.28 -15.61
CA VAL A 14 1.40 6.05 -15.65
C VAL A 14 -0.06 6.33 -15.31
N LEU A 15 -0.30 7.07 -14.22
CA LEU A 15 -1.65 7.42 -13.79
C LEU A 15 -2.40 8.19 -14.89
N ARG A 16 -1.74 9.14 -15.56
CA ARG A 16 -2.29 9.86 -16.72
C ARG A 16 -2.52 8.95 -17.92
N ALA A 17 -1.58 8.07 -18.25
CA ALA A 17 -1.68 7.15 -19.38
C ALA A 17 -2.87 6.18 -19.21
N TRP A 18 -3.22 5.81 -17.98
CA TRP A 18 -4.40 4.99 -17.66
C TRP A 18 -5.71 5.79 -17.63
N GLY A 19 -5.67 7.08 -17.98
CA GLY A 19 -6.83 7.97 -18.05
C GLY A 19 -7.27 8.54 -16.72
N PHE A 20 -6.46 8.44 -15.66
CA PHE A 20 -6.76 9.10 -14.39
C PHE A 20 -6.18 10.51 -14.36
N GLN A 21 -6.89 11.43 -13.72
CA GLN A 21 -6.38 12.74 -13.36
C GLN A 21 -5.83 12.67 -11.94
N TYR A 22 -4.53 12.97 -11.77
CA TYR A 22 -3.93 13.11 -10.44
C TYR A 22 -4.63 14.23 -9.65
N LYS A 23 -4.89 13.99 -8.36
CA LYS A 23 -5.53 14.97 -7.47
C LYS A 23 -4.74 15.23 -6.20
N SER A 24 -4.25 14.18 -5.56
CA SER A 24 -3.48 14.27 -4.32
C SER A 24 -2.73 12.95 -4.10
N ASN A 25 -2.09 12.80 -2.96
CA ASN A 25 -1.43 11.57 -2.55
C ASN A 25 -1.68 11.30 -1.05
N ILE A 26 -1.39 10.08 -0.64
CA ILE A 26 -1.25 9.67 0.76
C ILE A 26 0.20 9.19 0.93
N VAL A 27 0.83 9.54 2.04
CA VAL A 27 2.20 9.14 2.37
C VAL A 27 2.17 8.08 3.45
N TRP A 28 2.86 6.97 3.19
CA TRP A 28 3.20 5.99 4.22
C TRP A 28 4.53 6.37 4.85
N HIS A 29 4.55 6.62 6.16
CA HIS A 29 5.76 6.85 6.94
C HIS A 29 6.16 5.58 7.69
N LYS A 30 7.38 5.11 7.41
CA LYS A 30 7.94 3.89 8.00
C LYS A 30 8.54 4.23 9.35
N VAL A 31 7.99 3.63 10.41
CA VAL A 31 8.43 3.90 11.78
C VAL A 31 9.10 2.69 12.44
N ARG A 32 9.90 2.96 13.46
CA ARG A 32 10.49 1.98 14.37
C ARG A 32 9.50 1.67 15.51
N LYS A 33 9.88 0.77 16.43
CA LYS A 33 9.05 0.43 17.61
C LYS A 33 8.78 1.63 18.53
N ASP A 34 9.71 2.58 18.58
CA ASP A 34 9.62 3.81 19.38
C ASP A 34 8.85 4.94 18.66
N GLY A 35 8.25 4.68 17.49
CA GLY A 35 7.51 5.67 16.70
C GLY A 35 8.39 6.62 15.88
N GLY A 36 9.72 6.61 16.04
CA GLY A 36 10.63 7.41 15.24
C GLY A 36 10.82 6.87 13.82
N SER A 37 11.31 7.70 12.90
CA SER A 37 11.55 7.32 11.50
C SER A 37 12.50 6.12 11.36
N ASP A 38 12.16 5.18 10.47
CA ASP A 38 13.01 4.03 10.14
C ASP A 38 14.08 4.39 9.08
N GLY A 39 15.20 4.97 9.53
CA GLY A 39 16.33 5.38 8.67
C GLY A 39 17.10 4.27 7.95
N ARG A 40 16.65 3.01 8.06
CA ARG A 40 17.23 1.86 7.34
C ARG A 40 16.86 1.83 5.84
N GLY A 41 15.98 2.71 5.37
CA GLY A 41 15.61 2.81 3.96
C GLY A 41 16.76 3.27 3.08
N VAL A 42 16.92 2.65 1.91
CA VAL A 42 17.94 3.00 0.91
C VAL A 42 17.55 4.24 0.11
N GLY A 43 18.55 5.00 -0.37
CA GLY A 43 18.37 6.14 -1.27
C GLY A 43 19.70 6.84 -1.53
N PHE A 44 19.86 7.42 -2.73
CA PHE A 44 21.12 8.03 -3.18
C PHE A 44 21.37 9.41 -2.57
N TYR A 45 20.32 10.20 -2.36
CA TYR A 45 20.39 11.56 -1.82
C TYR A 45 19.90 11.64 -0.38
N PHE A 46 18.81 10.91 -0.06
CA PHE A 46 18.21 10.87 1.27
C PHE A 46 17.83 9.44 1.63
N ARG A 47 17.84 9.11 2.93
CA ARG A 47 17.33 7.83 3.44
C ARG A 47 15.80 7.82 3.33
N ASN A 48 15.26 6.93 2.51
CA ASN A 48 13.81 6.88 2.27
C ASN A 48 13.07 6.28 3.48
N VAL A 49 12.44 7.14 4.27
CA VAL A 49 11.55 6.74 5.37
C VAL A 49 10.07 6.80 5.00
N THR A 50 9.77 7.18 3.76
CA THR A 50 8.41 7.30 3.23
C THR A 50 8.24 6.54 1.92
N GLU A 51 6.99 6.15 1.61
CA GLU A 51 6.53 5.77 0.26
C GLU A 51 5.22 6.49 -0.05
N ILE A 52 4.96 6.76 -1.33
CA ILE A 52 3.82 7.57 -1.77
C ILE A 52 2.75 6.69 -2.43
N VAL A 53 1.49 6.94 -2.09
CA VAL A 53 0.31 6.45 -2.80
C VAL A 53 -0.32 7.60 -3.56
N LEU A 54 -0.18 7.62 -4.88
CA LEU A 54 -0.87 8.60 -5.72
C LEU A 54 -2.38 8.29 -5.75
N PHE A 55 -3.18 9.34 -5.55
CA PHE A 55 -4.63 9.33 -5.68
C PHE A 55 -5.04 10.08 -6.95
N GLY A 56 -5.73 9.36 -7.83
CA GLY A 56 -6.26 9.88 -9.08
C GLY A 56 -7.72 9.52 -9.26
N VAL A 57 -8.44 10.33 -10.03
CA VAL A 57 -9.86 10.11 -10.34
C VAL A 57 -10.05 9.98 -11.86
N ARG A 58 -11.04 9.20 -12.27
CA ARG A 58 -11.42 9.03 -13.69
C ARG A 58 -12.93 9.08 -13.82
N GLY A 59 -13.42 9.80 -14.83
CA GLY A 59 -14.86 10.01 -15.06
C GLY A 59 -15.41 11.29 -14.43
N LYS A 60 -16.65 11.62 -14.79
CA LYS A 60 -17.34 12.84 -14.33
C LYS A 60 -17.81 12.66 -12.88
N ASN A 61 -17.63 13.70 -12.05
CA ASN A 61 -18.06 13.73 -10.64
C ASN A 61 -17.47 12.63 -9.74
N ALA A 62 -16.35 12.02 -10.12
CA ALA A 62 -15.63 11.07 -9.29
C ALA A 62 -15.09 11.79 -8.03
N ARG A 63 -15.67 11.49 -6.87
CA ARG A 63 -15.27 12.04 -5.57
C ARG A 63 -15.20 10.93 -4.52
N THR A 64 -14.38 11.16 -3.51
CA THR A 64 -14.33 10.31 -2.32
C THR A 64 -15.66 10.36 -1.56
N LEU A 65 -15.92 9.28 -0.81
CA LEU A 65 -16.97 9.18 0.19
C LEU A 65 -16.72 10.16 1.35
N PRO A 66 -17.73 10.46 2.20
CA PRO A 66 -17.59 11.42 3.28
C PRO A 66 -16.36 11.27 4.19
N PRO A 67 -15.92 10.04 4.56
CA PRO A 67 -14.70 9.86 5.36
C PRO A 67 -13.45 10.46 4.72
N GLY A 68 -13.36 10.46 3.39
CA GLY A 68 -12.21 11.01 2.66
C GLY A 68 -11.99 12.52 2.86
N ARG A 69 -12.98 13.26 3.37
CA ARG A 69 -12.82 14.69 3.70
C ARG A 69 -12.07 14.92 5.02
N ARG A 70 -12.03 13.91 5.89
CA ARG A 70 -11.36 13.96 7.21
C ARG A 70 -10.11 13.08 7.25
N GLN A 71 -9.93 12.22 6.25
CA GLN A 71 -8.73 11.40 6.10
C GLN A 71 -7.50 12.28 5.91
N VAL A 72 -6.55 12.16 6.84
CA VAL A 72 -5.23 12.78 6.69
C VAL A 72 -4.42 12.04 5.62
N ASN A 73 -3.57 12.77 4.91
CA ASN A 73 -2.74 12.22 3.83
C ASN A 73 -1.44 11.57 4.34
N LEU A 74 -1.42 11.12 5.60
CA LEU A 74 -0.28 10.48 6.24
C LEU A 74 -0.76 9.32 7.09
N PHE A 75 -0.07 8.19 7.01
CA PHE A 75 -0.23 7.11 7.97
C PHE A 75 1.11 6.45 8.24
N SER A 76 1.31 6.00 9.48
CA SER A 76 2.60 5.55 9.97
C SER A 76 2.52 4.13 10.51
N THR A 77 3.35 3.23 9.98
CA THR A 77 3.38 1.83 10.42
C THR A 77 4.80 1.28 10.40
N ARG A 78 5.04 0.21 11.14
CA ARG A 78 6.30 -0.54 11.07
C ARG A 78 6.32 -1.34 9.77
N LYS A 79 7.42 -1.25 9.02
CA LYS A 79 7.61 -2.09 7.83
C LYS A 79 7.55 -3.58 8.20
N ARG A 80 7.01 -4.37 7.28
CA ARG A 80 7.00 -5.84 7.33
C ARG A 80 8.04 -6.41 6.37
N GLU A 81 7.79 -7.58 5.77
CA GLU A 81 8.67 -8.18 4.77
C GLU A 81 8.91 -7.28 3.55
N HIS A 82 9.98 -7.60 2.80
CA HIS A 82 10.38 -6.79 1.65
C HIS A 82 9.21 -6.56 0.68
N SER A 83 9.06 -5.30 0.26
CA SER A 83 7.99 -4.82 -0.62
C SER A 83 6.55 -4.96 -0.08
N ARG A 84 6.34 -5.49 1.13
CA ARG A 84 5.00 -5.58 1.75
C ARG A 84 4.50 -4.19 2.12
N LYS A 85 3.40 -3.80 1.46
CA LYS A 85 2.67 -2.58 1.76
C LYS A 85 1.80 -2.78 3.02
N PRO A 86 1.58 -1.72 3.81
CA PRO A 86 0.79 -1.78 5.05
C PRO A 86 -0.68 -2.14 4.78
N ASP A 87 -1.27 -2.98 5.62
CA ASP A 87 -2.69 -3.37 5.51
C ASP A 87 -3.65 -2.23 5.87
N GLU A 88 -3.19 -1.26 6.63
CA GLU A 88 -3.92 -0.05 7.01
C GLU A 88 -4.37 0.76 5.78
N GLN A 89 -3.72 0.56 4.61
CA GLN A 89 -4.16 1.17 3.35
C GLN A 89 -5.59 0.78 2.97
N TYR A 90 -6.01 -0.45 3.28
CA TYR A 90 -7.27 -0.99 2.79
C TYR A 90 -8.45 -0.37 3.52
N GLU A 91 -8.35 -0.18 4.84
CA GLU A 91 -9.34 0.53 5.64
C GLU A 91 -9.55 1.96 5.13
N ILE A 92 -8.45 2.65 4.80
CA ILE A 92 -8.51 3.99 4.21
C ILE A 92 -9.24 3.94 2.85
N ILE A 93 -8.88 3.00 1.97
CA ILE A 93 -9.47 2.91 0.63
C ILE A 93 -10.97 2.58 0.71
N GLU A 94 -11.34 1.57 1.49
CA GLU A 94 -12.72 1.11 1.64
C GLU A 94 -13.61 2.18 2.29
N ALA A 95 -13.09 2.93 3.26
CA ALA A 95 -13.82 4.05 3.87
C ALA A 95 -13.95 5.26 2.92
N CYS A 96 -12.93 5.54 2.10
CA CYS A 96 -12.87 6.75 1.28
C CYS A 96 -13.40 6.58 -0.15
N SER A 97 -13.52 5.36 -0.66
CA SER A 97 -13.84 5.09 -2.06
C SER A 97 -14.95 4.05 -2.19
N PRO A 98 -15.93 4.25 -3.10
CA PRO A 98 -16.91 3.22 -3.38
C PRO A 98 -16.26 2.04 -4.08
N GLY A 99 -16.75 0.82 -3.79
CA GLY A 99 -16.40 -0.37 -4.56
C GLY A 99 -17.10 -0.41 -5.94
N PRO A 100 -16.84 -1.45 -6.76
CA PRO A 100 -15.98 -2.61 -6.46
C PRO A 100 -14.49 -2.27 -6.42
N TYR A 101 -13.68 -3.12 -5.77
CA TYR A 101 -12.24 -2.90 -5.58
C TYR A 101 -11.39 -3.89 -6.38
N LEU A 102 -10.28 -3.40 -6.95
CA LEU A 102 -9.27 -4.17 -7.68
C LEU A 102 -7.88 -3.81 -7.17
N GLU A 103 -7.09 -4.83 -6.82
CA GLU A 103 -5.65 -4.68 -6.59
C GLU A 103 -4.86 -5.35 -7.72
N MET A 104 -4.01 -4.58 -8.39
CA MET A 104 -3.12 -5.08 -9.45
C MET A 104 -1.71 -5.32 -8.90
N PHE A 105 -1.05 -6.35 -9.41
CA PHE A 105 0.23 -6.87 -8.92
C PHE A 105 0.16 -7.36 -7.47
N ALA A 106 -1.02 -7.86 -7.09
CA ALA A 106 -1.32 -8.32 -5.75
C ALA A 106 -0.59 -9.63 -5.41
N ARG A 107 -0.45 -9.89 -4.11
CA ARG A 107 0.01 -11.16 -3.55
C ARG A 107 -0.97 -11.59 -2.45
N GLY A 108 -1.35 -12.86 -2.41
CA GLY A 108 -2.37 -13.35 -1.50
C GLY A 108 -3.80 -13.01 -1.93
N THR A 109 -4.75 -13.24 -1.02
CA THR A 109 -6.16 -12.91 -1.20
C THR A 109 -6.63 -11.86 -0.20
N ARG A 110 -7.70 -11.15 -0.52
CA ARG A 110 -8.40 -10.25 0.39
C ARG A 110 -9.91 -10.29 0.13
N PRO A 111 -10.75 -10.47 1.16
CA PRO A 111 -12.20 -10.42 0.99
C PRO A 111 -12.65 -9.10 0.36
N HIS A 112 -13.67 -9.16 -0.50
CA HIS A 112 -14.24 -7.99 -1.21
C HIS A 112 -13.36 -7.30 -2.26
N TRP A 113 -12.15 -7.83 -2.50
CA TRP A 113 -11.25 -7.32 -3.53
C TRP A 113 -11.07 -8.33 -4.64
N LEU A 114 -11.13 -7.86 -5.89
CA LEU A 114 -10.58 -8.61 -7.01
C LEU A 114 -9.05 -8.49 -6.96
N MET A 115 -8.37 -9.62 -6.79
CA MET A 115 -6.91 -9.66 -6.68
C MET A 115 -6.34 -10.12 -8.03
N TRP A 116 -5.50 -9.29 -8.65
CA TRP A 116 -4.86 -9.61 -9.92
C TRP A 116 -3.34 -9.56 -9.79
N GLY A 117 -2.69 -10.72 -9.94
CA GLY A 117 -1.24 -10.85 -9.88
C GLY A 117 -0.80 -12.31 -9.99
N ASN A 118 0.47 -12.53 -10.32
CA ASN A 118 1.02 -13.89 -10.52
C ASN A 118 1.08 -14.73 -9.24
N GLN A 119 0.82 -14.13 -8.08
CA GLN A 119 0.82 -14.78 -6.75
C GLN A 119 -0.45 -14.41 -5.96
N ALA A 120 -1.53 -14.08 -6.66
CA ALA A 120 -2.80 -13.64 -6.09
C ALA A 120 -3.71 -14.84 -5.73
N ASP A 121 -3.21 -15.72 -4.87
CA ASP A 121 -3.91 -16.92 -4.42
C ASP A 121 -3.69 -17.17 -2.93
N GLU A 122 -4.47 -18.08 -2.34
CA GLU A 122 -4.46 -18.37 -0.90
C GLU A 122 -3.16 -19.01 -0.42
N SER A 123 -2.38 -19.60 -1.33
CA SER A 123 -1.13 -20.31 -1.00
C SER A 123 0.05 -19.36 -0.76
N TYR A 124 -0.11 -18.05 -1.04
CA TYR A 124 0.95 -17.08 -0.88
C TYR A 124 1.53 -17.09 0.55
N ALA A 125 2.82 -17.35 0.64
CA ALA A 125 3.62 -17.20 1.84
C ALA A 125 5.00 -16.64 1.44
N PRO A 126 5.66 -15.80 2.27
CA PRO A 126 7.05 -15.45 2.03
C PRO A 126 7.92 -16.72 2.06
N THR A 127 8.66 -17.00 0.99
CA THR A 127 9.55 -18.17 0.85
C THR A 127 11.04 -17.83 0.99
N TRP A 128 11.36 -16.59 1.40
CA TRP A 128 12.71 -16.06 1.50
C TRP A 128 12.99 -15.51 2.90
N ASP A 129 14.27 -15.35 3.26
CA ASP A 129 14.69 -14.76 4.52
C ASP A 129 14.13 -13.34 4.67
N THR A 130 13.34 -13.12 5.74
CA THR A 130 12.61 -11.88 5.94
C THR A 130 12.83 -11.29 7.33
N TYR A 131 12.46 -10.02 7.51
CA TYR A 131 12.60 -9.31 8.77
C TYR A 131 11.79 -9.97 9.89
N SER A 132 12.22 -9.82 11.14
CA SER A 132 11.54 -10.39 12.33
C SER A 132 10.11 -9.91 12.55
N HIS A 133 9.70 -8.81 11.92
CA HIS A 133 8.31 -8.34 11.89
C HIS A 133 7.79 -8.57 10.47
N ASN A 134 6.97 -9.60 10.26
CA ASN A 134 6.51 -10.03 8.93
C ASN A 134 5.16 -10.75 9.03
N SER A 135 4.48 -10.96 7.90
CA SER A 135 3.15 -11.60 7.89
C SER A 135 3.09 -13.07 8.36
N ALA A 136 4.20 -13.78 8.50
CA ALA A 136 4.21 -15.12 9.09
C ALA A 136 4.10 -15.10 10.62
N THR A 137 4.47 -14.00 11.30
CA THR A 137 4.31 -13.89 12.76
C THR A 137 2.85 -13.76 13.20
N ASP A 138 1.97 -13.35 12.28
CA ASP A 138 0.54 -13.16 12.54
C ASP A 138 -0.29 -14.43 12.23
N ARG A 139 0.33 -15.47 11.64
CA ARG A 139 -0.33 -16.77 11.40
C ARG A 139 -0.31 -17.57 12.70
N ARG A 140 -1.49 -17.79 13.30
CA ARG A 140 -1.62 -18.85 14.32
C ARG A 140 -1.27 -20.19 13.66
N PRO A 141 -0.54 -21.09 14.34
CA PRO A 141 -0.35 -22.44 13.83
C PRO A 141 -1.73 -23.04 13.58
N ILE A 142 -1.95 -23.54 12.37
CA ILE A 142 -3.05 -24.48 12.10
C ILE A 142 -2.72 -25.67 12.98
N ALA A 143 -3.58 -25.97 13.96
CA ALA A 143 -3.43 -27.18 14.75
C ALA A 143 -3.34 -28.36 13.78
N ALA A 144 -2.24 -29.11 13.82
CA ALA A 144 -2.16 -30.38 13.12
C ALA A 144 -3.22 -31.31 13.73
N GLU A 145 -4.12 -31.82 12.89
CA GLU A 145 -4.96 -32.99 13.21
C GLU A 145 -4.11 -34.24 13.40
#